data_AF-A0A3S3QW14-F1
#
_entry.id   AF-A0A3S3QW14-F1
#
_cell.length_a   1.000
_cell.length_b   1.000
_cell.length_c   1.000
_cell.angle_alpha   90.00
_cell.angle_beta   90.00
_cell.angle_gamma   90.00
#
_symmetry.space_group_name_H-M   'P 1'
#
loop_
_entity.id
_entity.type
_entity.pdbx_description
1 polymer ?
#
loop_
_entity_poly.entity_id
_entity_poly.type
_entity_poly.pdbx_seq_one_letter_code
_entity_poly.pdbx_strand_id
1 'polypeptide(L)'
;LSPKAVSIIALQIAAEFSAGLVAAGALLQDGTMTYKEIVMTLLIGNVLSSPIRAVRHQFPYYAGIFKPRLALQLIVFSQSFRAFSIALVALLYFLLVM
;
A
#
# COMPACT_ATOMS: atom_id res chain seq x y z
N LEU A 1 -12.54 8.43 -8.20
CA LEU A 1 -11.34 7.68 -8.63
C LEU A 1 -11.53 7.24 -10.08
N SER A 2 -10.58 7.57 -10.96
CA SER A 2 -10.60 7.12 -12.36
C SER A 2 -10.51 5.58 -12.44
N PRO A 3 -11.16 4.91 -13.42
CA PRO A 3 -11.02 3.47 -13.64
C PRO A 3 -9.55 3.00 -13.75
N LYS A 4 -8.66 3.87 -14.22
CA LYS A 4 -7.22 3.60 -14.33
C LYS A 4 -6.50 3.57 -12.98
N ALA A 5 -6.93 4.41 -12.04
CA ALA A 5 -6.37 4.37 -10.69
C ALA A 5 -6.75 3.07 -9.97
N VAL A 6 -7.95 2.55 -10.24
CA VAL A 6 -8.42 1.28 -9.69
C VAL A 6 -7.59 0.10 -10.20
N SER A 7 -7.12 0.11 -11.45
CA SER A 7 -6.27 -0.98 -11.97
C SER A 7 -4.88 -1.01 -11.34
N ILE A 8 -4.24 0.15 -11.11
CA ILE A 8 -2.97 0.24 -10.38
C ILE A 8 -3.14 -0.33 -8.97
N ILE A 9 -4.18 0.11 -8.25
CA ILE A 9 -4.47 -0.35 -6.89
C ILE A 9 -4.72 -1.86 -6.87
N ALA A 10 -5.53 -2.37 -7.80
CA ALA A 10 -5.83 -3.80 -7.90
C ALA A 10 -4.57 -4.63 -8.19
N LEU A 11 -3.70 -4.17 -9.09
CA LEU A 11 -2.44 -4.84 -9.40
C LEU A 11 -1.48 -4.83 -8.21
N GLN A 12 -1.41 -3.74 -7.46
CA GLN A 12 -0.55 -3.62 -6.28
C GLN A 12 -1.03 -4.47 -5.10
N ILE A 13 -2.33 -4.80 -5.08
CA ILE A 13 -2.95 -5.72 -4.13
C ILE A 13 -2.72 -7.18 -4.55
N ALA A 14 -2.84 -7.49 -5.84
CA ALA A 14 -2.79 -8.87 -6.36
C ALA A 14 -1.36 -9.37 -6.61
N ALA A 15 -0.48 -8.50 -7.10
CA ALA A 15 0.93 -8.73 -7.34
C ALA A 15 1.71 -7.70 -6.52
N GLU A 16 2.81 -8.12 -5.91
CA GLU A 16 3.58 -7.29 -4.99
C GLU A 16 3.91 -5.89 -5.56
N PHE A 17 4.22 -4.96 -4.67
CA PHE A 17 4.48 -3.52 -4.93
C PHE A 17 5.05 -3.17 -6.32
N SER A 18 6.00 -3.97 -6.82
CA SER A 18 6.57 -3.90 -8.17
C SER A 18 5.56 -3.86 -9.32
N ALA A 19 4.49 -4.66 -9.31
CA ALA A 19 3.50 -4.69 -10.39
C ALA A 19 2.69 -3.38 -10.48
N GLY A 20 2.34 -2.80 -9.33
CA GLY A 20 1.71 -1.47 -9.29
C GLY A 20 2.65 -0.36 -9.79
N LEU A 21 3.96 -0.50 -9.55
CA LEU A 21 4.98 0.40 -10.07
C LEU A 21 5.15 0.29 -11.59
N VAL A 22 5.12 -0.92 -12.14
CA VAL A 22 5.17 -1.16 -13.60
C VAL A 22 3.95 -0.53 -14.27
N ALA A 23 2.75 -0.73 -13.72
CA ALA A 23 1.52 -0.13 -14.25
C ALA A 23 1.53 1.41 -14.17
N ALA A 24 2.01 1.96 -13.06
CA ALA A 24 2.19 3.41 -12.90
C ALA A 24 3.18 3.97 -13.93
N GLY A 25 4.30 3.29 -14.17
CA GLY A 25 5.29 3.70 -15.18
C GLY A 25 4.73 3.76 -16.60
N ALA A 26 3.93 2.75 -16.98
CA ALA A 26 3.26 2.72 -18.29
C ALA A 26 2.28 3.90 -18.44
N LEU A 27 1.45 4.15 -17.43
CA LEU A 27 0.45 5.22 -17.47
C LEU A 27 1.07 6.63 -17.45
N LEU A 28 2.25 6.77 -16.85
CA LEU A 28 3.07 7.98 -16.86
C LEU A 28 3.65 8.25 -18.26
N GLN A 29 4.20 7.21 -18.91
CA GLN A 29 4.76 7.30 -20.26
C GLN A 29 3.69 7.65 -21.30
N ASP A 30 2.49 7.10 -21.15
CA ASP A 30 1.33 7.42 -22.01
C ASP A 30 0.78 8.84 -21.77
N GLY A 31 1.29 9.58 -20.77
CA GLY A 31 0.81 10.92 -20.42
C GLY A 31 -0.62 10.97 -19.90
N THR A 32 -1.20 9.81 -19.57
CA THR A 32 -2.62 9.68 -19.22
C THR A 32 -2.94 9.98 -17.76
N MET A 33 -1.92 10.02 -16.90
CA MET A 33 -2.01 10.47 -15.52
C MET A 33 -0.83 11.37 -15.20
N THR A 34 -1.08 12.45 -14.48
CA THR A 34 -0.03 13.36 -14.02
C THR A 34 0.80 12.71 -12.91
N TYR A 35 2.04 13.18 -12.73
CA TYR A 35 2.93 12.71 -11.66
C TYR A 35 2.26 12.73 -10.27
N LYS A 36 1.45 13.77 -9.99
CA LYS A 36 0.73 13.92 -8.73
C LYS A 36 -0.32 12.83 -8.51
N GLU A 37 -1.10 12.52 -9.53
CA GLU A 37 -2.13 11.49 -9.48
C GLU A 37 -1.53 10.09 -9.33
N ILE A 38 -0.38 9.84 -9.97
CA ILE A 38 0.33 8.57 -9.86
C ILE A 38 0.87 8.37 -8.44
N VAL A 39 1.53 9.38 -7.88
CA VAL A 39 2.03 9.31 -6.49
C VAL A 39 0.89 9.07 -5.51
N MET A 40 -0.23 9.79 -5.66
CA MET A 40 -1.42 9.58 -4.84
C MET A 40 -1.98 8.15 -4.97
N THR A 41 -2.05 7.63 -6.19
CA THR A 41 -2.56 6.27 -6.44
C THR A 41 -1.64 5.19 -5.82
N LEU A 42 -0.32 5.37 -5.92
CA LEU A 42 0.67 4.48 -5.31
C LEU A 42 0.63 4.53 -3.78
N LEU A 43 0.41 5.71 -3.18
CA LEU A 43 0.25 5.86 -1.74
C LEU A 43 -0.99 5.12 -1.24
N ILE A 44 -2.12 5.28 -1.93
CA ILE A 44 -3.37 4.57 -1.62
C ILE A 44 -3.18 3.06 -1.74
N GLY A 45 -2.61 2.58 -2.85
CA GLY A 45 -2.37 1.16 -3.04
C GLY A 45 -1.40 0.58 -2.00
N ASN A 46 -0.40 1.34 -1.55
CA ASN A 46 0.49 0.89 -0.48
C ASN A 46 -0.23 0.69 0.87
N VAL A 47 -1.14 1.60 1.24
CA VAL A 47 -1.99 1.45 2.44
C VAL A 47 -2.84 0.19 2.32
N LEU A 48 -3.51 -0.01 1.20
CA LEU A 48 -4.42 -1.14 0.98
C LEU A 48 -3.69 -2.50 0.89
N SER A 49 -2.47 -2.53 0.36
CA SER A 49 -1.66 -3.75 0.28
C SER A 49 -0.97 -4.10 1.60
N SER A 50 -0.86 -3.17 2.55
CA SER A 50 -0.17 -3.37 3.83
C SER A 50 -0.77 -4.49 4.70
N PRO A 51 -2.11 -4.55 4.95
CA PRO A 51 -2.72 -5.62 5.75
C PRO A 51 -2.52 -7.00 5.13
N ILE A 52 -2.68 -7.10 3.81
CA ILE A 52 -2.56 -8.37 3.07
C ILE A 52 -1.15 -8.94 3.22
N ARG A 53 -0.12 -8.10 3.10
CA ARG A 53 1.28 -8.51 3.29
C ARG A 53 1.58 -8.98 4.71
N ALA A 54 1.01 -8.31 5.71
CA ALA A 54 1.19 -8.72 7.10
C ALA A 54 0.57 -10.08 7.41
N VAL A 55 -0.65 -10.32 6.93
CA VAL A 55 -1.31 -11.61 7.14
C VAL A 55 -0.55 -12.72 6.40
N ARG A 56 -0.11 -12.49 5.16
CA ARG A 56 0.62 -13.51 4.38
C ARG A 56 2.04 -13.80 4.88
N HIS A 57 2.78 -12.80 5.35
CA HIS A 57 4.22 -12.93 5.62
C HIS A 57 4.61 -12.74 7.08
N GLN A 58 3.97 -11.82 7.82
CA GLN A 58 4.33 -11.58 9.22
C GLN A 58 3.69 -12.61 10.15
N PHE A 59 2.46 -13.04 9.87
CA PHE A 59 1.78 -14.01 10.72
C PHE A 59 2.53 -15.36 10.85
N PRO A 60 3.00 -16.01 9.77
CA PRO A 60 3.76 -17.26 9.88
C PRO A 60 5.05 -17.10 10.68
N TYR A 61 5.75 -15.97 10.48
CA TYR A 61 7.03 -15.69 11.14
C TYR A 61 6.86 -15.45 12.65
N TYR A 62 5.93 -14.56 13.05
CA TYR A 62 5.71 -14.26 14.46
C TYR A 62 5.06 -15.41 15.22
N ALA A 63 4.16 -16.19 14.58
CA ALA A 63 3.55 -17.37 15.20
C ALA A 63 4.56 -18.51 15.45
N GLY A 64 5.66 -18.55 14.69
CA GLY A 64 6.75 -19.51 14.91
C GLY A 64 7.68 -19.17 16.08
N ILE A 65 7.76 -17.89 16.47
CA ILE A 65 8.70 -17.39 17.50
C ILE A 65 7.98 -17.07 18.81
N PHE A 66 6.77 -16.51 18.74
CA PHE A 66 6.02 -16.02 19.90
C PHE A 66 4.73 -16.81 20.10
N LYS A 67 4.19 -16.78 21.33
CA LYS A 67 2.84 -17.27 21.59
C LYS A 67 1.83 -16.56 20.67
N PRO A 68 0.84 -17.26 20.09
CA PRO A 68 -0.07 -16.70 19.08
C PRO A 68 -0.71 -15.37 19.47
N ARG A 69 -1.03 -15.19 20.77
CA ARG A 69 -1.61 -13.95 21.30
C ARG A 69 -0.65 -12.76 21.25
N LEU A 70 0.64 -12.97 21.55
CA LEU A 70 1.66 -11.92 21.47
C LEU A 70 2.03 -11.62 20.02
N ALA A 71 2.14 -12.65 19.17
CA ALA A 71 2.35 -12.51 17.73
C ALA A 71 1.28 -11.61 17.09
N LEU A 72 0.01 -11.88 17.40
CA LEU A 72 -1.11 -11.08 16.90
C LEU A 72 -1.05 -9.62 17.37
N GLN A 73 -0.76 -9.39 18.66
CA GLN A 73 -0.64 -8.03 19.20
C GLN A 73 0.48 -7.24 18.51
N LEU A 74 1.66 -7.84 18.33
CA LEU A 74 2.79 -7.23 17.62
C LEU A 74 2.45 -6.89 16.17
N ILE A 75 1.81 -7.81 15.45
CA ILE A 75 1.37 -7.57 14.07
C ILE A 75 0.35 -6.43 14.04
N VAL A 76 -0.65 -6.42 14.92
CA VAL A 76 -1.67 -5.36 14.94
C VAL A 76 -1.03 -4.01 15.22
N PHE A 77 -0.22 -3.86 16.27
CA PHE A 77 0.41 -2.57 16.59
C PHE A 77 1.33 -2.07 15.48
N SER A 78 2.21 -2.93 14.96
CA SER A 78 3.15 -2.56 13.89
C SER A 78 2.43 -2.19 12.59
N GLN A 79 1.38 -2.94 12.23
CA GLN A 79 0.62 -2.68 11.01
C GLN A 79 -0.29 -1.48 11.13
N SER A 80 -0.90 -1.26 12.29
CA SER A 80 -1.68 -0.04 12.57
C SER A 80 -0.79 1.19 12.50
N PHE A 81 0.39 1.16 13.11
CA PHE A 81 1.34 2.28 13.05
C PHE A 81 1.79 2.55 11.61
N ARG A 82 2.13 1.50 10.85
CA ARG A 82 2.49 1.62 9.45
C ARG A 82 1.36 2.19 8.60
N ALA A 83 0.15 1.67 8.75
CA ALA A 83 -1.02 2.14 8.02
C ALA A 83 -1.32 3.60 8.34
N PHE A 84 -1.27 3.99 9.62
CA PHE A 84 -1.47 5.36 10.06
C PHE A 84 -0.40 6.30 9.51
N SER A 85 0.88 5.91 9.57
CA SER A 85 1.99 6.71 9.04
C SER A 85 1.84 6.95 7.53
N ILE A 86 1.53 5.92 6.74
CA ILE A 86 1.36 6.07 5.30
C ILE A 86 0.08 6.88 4.99
N ALA A 87 -1.01 6.66 5.73
CA ALA A 87 -2.26 7.42 5.56
C ALA A 87 -2.05 8.90 5.87
N LEU A 88 -1.28 9.22 6.92
CA LEU A 88 -0.92 10.60 7.25
C LEU A 88 -0.11 11.24 6.12
N VAL A 89 0.90 10.54 5.58
CA VAL A 89 1.69 11.02 4.44
C VAL A 89 0.81 11.21 3.21
N ALA A 90 -0.10 10.29 2.92
CA ALA A 90 -1.05 10.41 1.81
C ALA A 90 -1.98 11.62 1.97
N LEU A 91 -2.48 11.87 3.19
CA LEU A 91 -3.30 13.04 3.50
C LEU A 91 -2.51 14.33 3.34
N LEU A 92 -1.28 14.40 3.87
CA LEU A 92 -0.42 15.58 3.73
C LEU A 92 -0.07 15.84 2.27
N TYR A 93 0.23 14.79 1.50
CA TYR A 93 0.49 14.90 0.07
C TYR A 93 -0.73 15.46 -0.68
N PHE A 94 -1.92 14.96 -0.37
CA PHE A 94 -3.16 15.45 -0.94
C PHE A 94 -3.40 16.93 -0.61
N LEU A 95 -3.15 17.37 0.63
CA LEU A 95 -3.39 18.75 1.05
C LEU A 95 -2.35 19.75 0.52
N LEU A 96 -1.09 19.34 0.36
CA LEU A 96 0.02 20.23 0.03
C LEU A 96 0.35 20.26 -1.46
N VAL A 97 0.10 19.16 -2.18
CA VAL A 97 0.61 18.97 -3.55
C VAL A 97 -0.50 18.86 -4.58
N MET A 98 -1.61 18.21 -4.23
CA MET A 98 -2.74 18.02 -5.14
C MET A 98 -3.44 19.36 -5.42
#